data_AF-A0A949L1A7-F1
#
_entry.id   AF-A0A949L1A7-F1
#
_cell.length_a   1.000
_cell.length_b   1.000
_cell.length_c   1.000
_cell.angle_alpha   90.00
_cell.angle_beta   90.00
_cell.angle_gamma   90.00
#
_symmetry.space_group_name_H-M   'P 1'
#
loop_
_entity.id
_entity.type
_entity.pdbx_description
1 polymer ?
#
loop_
_entity_poly.entity_id
_entity_poly.type
_entity_poly.pdbx_seq_one_letter_code
_entity_poly.pdbx_strand_id
1 'polypeptide(L)'
;MDKTSPYGSGISGVYQPPVETAASVLEARLEAAGRRIAAYLRHLPLPERSRHELALATLTELANDPGNNPAQAEARAMTILRALLAEQPIPLFVVPGPPLTRVHMKPEEMDRRPWVKIYLRAWRPLWNMSAHFFNTCLIDFLLYVLLLGGLYLLGSSSG
;
A
#
# COMPACT_ATOMS: atom_id res chain seq x y z
N MET A 1 2.98 51.93 -34.38
CA MET A 1 4.29 51.43 -33.92
C MET A 1 4.15 49.94 -33.74
N ASP A 2 4.69 49.20 -34.71
CA ASP A 2 4.79 47.75 -34.72
C ASP A 2 5.55 47.21 -33.51
N LYS A 3 5.09 46.05 -33.03
CA LYS A 3 5.98 45.00 -32.53
C LYS A 3 5.33 43.64 -32.76
N THR A 4 5.53 43.14 -33.97
CA THR A 4 5.40 41.73 -34.31
C THR A 4 6.47 40.94 -33.54
N SER A 5 6.06 39.94 -32.75
CA SER A 5 6.96 38.91 -32.24
C SER A 5 6.74 37.62 -33.05
N PRO A 6 7.76 37.07 -33.71
CA PRO A 6 7.65 35.96 -34.65
C PRO A 6 8.10 34.64 -34.01
N TYR A 7 7.22 33.98 -33.25
CA TYR A 7 7.39 32.59 -32.81
C TYR A 7 5.99 32.07 -32.46
N GLY A 8 5.44 30.99 -32.97
CA GLY A 8 5.85 30.01 -33.95
C GLY A 8 4.60 29.15 -34.19
N SER A 9 4.49 28.58 -35.38
CA SER A 9 3.47 27.61 -35.71
C SER A 9 3.50 26.43 -34.71
N GLY A 10 2.47 26.35 -33.87
CA GLY A 10 2.23 25.21 -33.00
C GLY A 10 0.79 24.78 -33.17
N ILE A 11 0.57 23.90 -34.16
CA ILE A 11 -0.52 22.92 -34.26
C ILE A 11 -1.73 23.30 -33.41
N SER A 12 -2.72 23.97 -34.01
CA SER A 12 -4.10 23.99 -33.50
C SER A 12 -4.72 22.61 -33.67
N GLY A 13 -4.12 21.62 -33.03
CA GLY A 13 -4.73 20.35 -32.73
C GLY A 13 -5.75 20.66 -31.67
N VAL A 14 -6.98 20.87 -32.14
CA VAL A 14 -8.25 20.83 -31.44
C VAL A 14 -8.13 20.07 -30.10
N TYR A 15 -7.69 20.75 -29.05
CA TYR A 15 -7.89 20.32 -27.67
C TYR A 15 -9.34 20.69 -27.38
N GLN A 16 -10.26 19.94 -27.98
CA GLN A 16 -11.64 19.97 -27.54
C GLN A 16 -11.60 19.35 -26.15
N PRO A 17 -11.91 20.10 -25.07
CA PRO A 17 -12.05 19.49 -23.77
C PRO A 17 -13.05 18.34 -23.92
N PRO A 18 -12.81 17.18 -23.27
CA PRO A 18 -13.70 16.04 -23.41
C PRO A 18 -15.12 16.51 -23.16
N VAL A 19 -16.02 16.22 -24.11
CA VAL A 19 -17.43 16.60 -23.99
C VAL A 19 -17.92 16.04 -22.66
N GLU A 20 -18.38 16.92 -21.77
CA GLU A 20 -18.97 16.51 -20.50
C GLU A 20 -20.22 15.68 -20.81
N THR A 21 -20.06 14.37 -20.79
CA THR A 21 -21.16 13.43 -20.91
C THR A 21 -21.73 13.20 -19.52
N ALA A 22 -23.01 12.85 -19.44
CA ALA A 22 -23.61 12.46 -18.16
C ALA A 22 -22.81 11.32 -17.48
N ALA A 23 -22.18 10.45 -18.28
CA ALA A 23 -21.29 9.39 -17.80
C ALA A 23 -19.99 9.93 -17.20
N SER A 24 -19.30 10.88 -17.84
CA SER A 24 -18.04 11.43 -17.29
C SER A 24 -18.29 12.26 -16.02
N VAL A 25 -19.43 12.95 -15.95
CA VAL A 25 -19.83 13.67 -14.74
C VAL A 25 -20.16 12.70 -13.59
N LEU A 26 -20.79 11.57 -13.90
CA LEU A 26 -21.06 10.50 -12.92
C LEU A 26 -19.75 9.87 -12.42
N GLU A 27 -18.85 9.53 -13.32
CA GLU A 27 -17.55 8.94 -13.01
C GLU A 27 -16.72 9.85 -12.09
N ALA A 28 -16.62 11.13 -12.41
CA ALA A 28 -15.92 12.10 -11.57
C ALA A 28 -16.52 12.21 -10.15
N ARG A 29 -17.85 12.08 -10.01
CA ARG A 29 -18.52 12.07 -8.70
C ARG A 29 -18.23 10.80 -7.91
N LEU A 30 -18.27 9.65 -8.58
CA LEU A 30 -17.94 8.35 -7.97
C LEU A 30 -16.47 8.30 -7.54
N GLU A 31 -15.56 8.86 -8.33
CA GLU A 31 -14.15 8.95 -7.95
C GLU A 31 -13.91 9.85 -6.72
N ALA A 32 -14.59 11.00 -6.64
CA ALA A 32 -14.48 11.89 -5.49
C ALA A 32 -15.01 11.21 -4.21
N ALA A 33 -16.19 10.59 -4.30
CA ALA A 33 -16.77 9.81 -3.22
C ALA A 33 -15.88 8.61 -2.83
N GLY A 34 -15.35 7.89 -3.80
CA GLY A 34 -14.46 6.74 -3.62
C GLY A 34 -13.16 7.11 -2.90
N ARG A 35 -12.54 8.24 -3.27
CA ARG A 35 -11.35 8.77 -2.56
C ARG A 35 -11.64 9.03 -1.08
N ARG A 36 -12.79 9.63 -0.79
CA ARG A 36 -13.20 9.94 0.59
C ARG A 36 -13.53 8.69 1.41
N ILE A 37 -14.22 7.72 0.81
CA ILE A 37 -14.51 6.41 1.42
C ILE A 37 -13.20 5.66 1.73
N ALA A 38 -12.28 5.60 0.76
CA ALA A 38 -11.00 4.91 0.93
C ALA A 38 -10.16 5.54 2.04
N ALA A 39 -10.12 6.87 2.12
CA ALA A 39 -9.45 7.58 3.21
C ALA A 39 -10.07 7.22 4.58
N TYR A 40 -11.40 7.21 4.68
CA TYR A 40 -12.09 6.87 5.92
C TYR A 40 -11.84 5.42 6.37
N LEU A 41 -11.98 4.46 5.44
CA LEU A 41 -11.77 3.04 5.72
C LEU A 41 -10.33 2.68 6.10
N ARG A 42 -9.33 3.45 5.65
CA ARG A 42 -7.93 3.25 6.07
C ARG A 42 -7.69 3.49 7.55
N HIS A 43 -8.52 4.32 8.20
CA HIS A 43 -8.40 4.63 9.62
C HIS A 43 -9.13 3.63 10.52
N LEU A 44 -9.95 2.75 9.95
CA LEU A 44 -10.71 1.74 10.69
C LEU A 44 -9.88 0.45 10.85
N PRO A 45 -9.90 -0.20 12.02
CA PRO A 45 -9.22 -1.47 12.26
C PRO A 45 -10.03 -2.63 11.67
N LEU A 46 -10.20 -2.63 10.34
CA LEU A 46 -10.92 -3.65 9.59
C LEU A 46 -9.96 -4.44 8.69
N PRO A 47 -10.20 -5.75 8.49
CA PRO A 47 -9.48 -6.53 7.49
C PRO A 47 -9.54 -5.87 6.12
N GLU A 48 -8.47 -5.96 5.33
CA GLU A 48 -8.39 -5.37 4.00
C GLU A 48 -9.53 -5.82 3.08
N ARG A 49 -9.83 -7.13 3.07
CA ARG A 49 -10.94 -7.70 2.32
C ARG A 49 -12.28 -7.04 2.65
N SER A 50 -12.60 -6.92 3.95
CA SER A 50 -13.85 -6.29 4.41
C SER A 50 -13.91 -4.80 4.06
N ARG A 51 -12.77 -4.10 4.06
CA ARG A 51 -12.70 -2.70 3.60
C ARG A 51 -13.04 -2.57 2.12
N HIS A 52 -12.52 -3.45 1.27
CA HIS A 52 -12.82 -3.42 -0.16
C HIS A 52 -14.27 -3.81 -0.47
N GLU A 53 -14.80 -4.83 0.19
CA GLU A 53 -16.19 -5.25 0.05
C GLU A 53 -17.16 -4.13 0.46
N LEU A 54 -16.90 -3.45 1.58
CA LEU A 54 -17.67 -2.27 2.00
C LEU A 54 -17.56 -1.11 1.01
N ALA A 55 -16.35 -0.81 0.51
CA ALA A 55 -16.17 0.25 -0.47
C ALA A 55 -16.97 -0.03 -1.76
N LEU A 56 -16.92 -1.26 -2.27
CA LEU A 56 -17.68 -1.65 -3.46
C LEU A 56 -19.19 -1.60 -3.22
N ALA A 57 -19.67 -2.10 -2.08
CA ALA A 57 -21.09 -2.03 -1.72
C ALA A 57 -21.59 -0.58 -1.66
N THR A 58 -20.81 0.32 -1.05
CA THR A 58 -21.18 1.75 -0.98
C THR A 58 -21.22 2.43 -2.34
N LEU A 59 -20.25 2.15 -3.22
CA LEU A 59 -20.19 2.78 -4.55
C LEU A 59 -21.27 2.24 -5.49
N THR A 60 -21.60 0.95 -5.38
CA THR A 60 -22.70 0.34 -6.17
C THR A 60 -24.05 0.89 -5.75
N GLU A 61 -24.29 1.09 -4.45
CA GLU A 61 -25.52 1.73 -3.97
C GLU A 61 -25.58 3.22 -4.34
N LEU A 62 -24.46 3.93 -4.24
CA LEU A 62 -24.36 5.34 -4.65
C LEU A 62 -24.60 5.55 -6.15
N ALA A 63 -24.23 4.58 -7.00
CA ALA A 63 -24.44 4.66 -8.44
C ALA A 63 -25.94 4.74 -8.82
N ASN A 64 -26.84 4.23 -7.97
CA ASN A 64 -28.29 4.30 -8.21
C ASN A 64 -28.84 5.72 -7.99
N ASP A 65 -28.31 6.46 -7.01
CA ASP A 65 -28.72 7.85 -6.73
C ASP A 65 -27.52 8.73 -6.31
N PRO A 66 -26.69 9.15 -7.27
CA PRO A 66 -25.46 9.91 -7.02
C PRO A 66 -25.71 11.36 -6.59
N GLY A 67 -26.96 11.85 -6.64
CA GLY A 67 -27.31 13.24 -6.40
C GLY A 67 -26.81 14.21 -7.49
N ASN A 68 -27.06 15.50 -7.28
CA ASN A 68 -26.82 16.52 -8.31
C ASN A 68 -25.43 17.15 -8.25
N ASN A 69 -24.77 17.09 -7.09
CA ASN A 69 -23.49 17.75 -6.82
C ASN A 69 -22.47 16.77 -6.21
N PRO A 70 -21.16 16.97 -6.46
CA PRO A 70 -20.11 16.09 -5.91
C PRO A 70 -20.10 16.07 -4.37
N ALA A 71 -20.33 17.22 -3.73
CA ALA A 71 -20.43 17.30 -2.26
C ALA A 71 -21.64 16.52 -1.70
N GLN A 72 -22.74 16.47 -2.46
CA GLN A 72 -23.92 15.67 -2.08
C GLN A 72 -23.64 14.18 -2.26
N ALA A 73 -22.96 13.79 -3.34
CA ALA A 73 -22.53 12.42 -3.58
C ALA A 73 -21.63 11.91 -2.44
N GLU A 74 -20.65 12.71 -2.03
CA GLU A 74 -19.77 12.38 -0.89
C GLU A 74 -20.53 12.22 0.43
N ALA A 75 -21.44 13.15 0.75
CA ALA A 75 -22.24 13.09 1.97
C ALA A 75 -23.12 11.84 2.00
N ARG A 76 -23.77 11.52 0.87
CA ARG A 76 -24.61 10.34 0.70
C ARG A 76 -23.81 9.05 0.79
N ALA A 77 -22.66 8.99 0.13
CA ALA A 77 -21.73 7.87 0.21
C ALA A 77 -21.35 7.57 1.66
N MET A 78 -21.11 8.61 2.46
CA MET A 78 -20.75 8.47 3.87
C MET A 78 -21.92 8.03 4.75
N THR A 79 -23.15 8.45 4.45
CA THR A 79 -24.35 7.93 5.14
C THR A 79 -24.60 6.46 4.83
N ILE A 80 -24.48 6.05 3.57
CA ILE A 80 -24.61 4.63 3.15
C ILE A 80 -23.53 3.80 3.85
N LEU A 81 -22.27 4.24 3.80
CA LEU A 81 -21.16 3.55 4.46
C LEU A 81 -21.39 3.35 5.96
N ARG A 82 -21.94 4.36 6.64
CA ARG A 82 -22.25 4.27 8.07
C ARG A 82 -23.40 3.32 8.35
N ALA A 83 -24.43 3.28 7.50
CA ALA A 83 -25.52 2.32 7.63
C ALA A 83 -25.00 0.88 7.48
N LEU A 84 -24.21 0.61 6.43
CA LEU A 84 -23.61 -0.70 6.21
C LEU A 84 -22.65 -1.10 7.34
N LEU A 85 -21.88 -0.16 7.89
CA LEU A 85 -21.02 -0.41 9.05
C LEU A 85 -21.82 -0.71 10.33
N ALA A 86 -23.01 -0.13 10.49
CA ALA A 86 -23.87 -0.37 11.66
C ALA A 86 -24.54 -1.75 11.61
N GLU A 87 -24.82 -2.27 10.41
CA GLU A 87 -25.40 -3.60 10.21
C GLU A 87 -24.37 -4.73 10.39
N GLN A 88 -23.08 -4.43 10.21
CA GLN A 88 -22.05 -5.43 10.41
C GLN A 88 -21.83 -5.71 11.91
N PRO A 89 -21.85 -6.99 12.34
CA PRO A 89 -21.37 -7.34 13.66
C PRO A 89 -19.86 -7.14 13.66
N ILE A 90 -19.40 -5.94 14.04
CA ILE A 90 -17.98 -5.59 14.01
C ILE A 90 -17.25 -6.64 14.84
N PRO A 91 -16.42 -7.52 14.24
CA PRO A 91 -15.55 -8.35 15.03
C PRO A 91 -14.45 -7.39 15.47
N LEU A 92 -14.70 -6.69 16.59
CA LEU A 92 -13.71 -5.90 17.28
C LEU A 92 -12.63 -6.88 17.77
N PHE A 93 -11.76 -7.34 16.87
CA PHE A 93 -10.42 -7.79 17.19
C PHE A 93 -9.60 -6.57 17.63
N VAL A 94 -10.13 -5.83 18.61
CA VAL A 94 -9.33 -4.91 19.40
C VAL A 94 -8.49 -5.85 20.24
N VAL A 95 -7.32 -6.22 19.71
CA VAL A 95 -6.23 -6.64 20.57
C VAL A 95 -6.16 -5.58 21.66
N PRO A 96 -6.38 -5.90 22.95
CA PRO A 96 -6.35 -4.91 23.99
C PRO A 96 -4.97 -4.24 23.96
N GLY A 97 -4.93 -3.05 23.37
CA GLY A 97 -3.76 -2.20 23.43
C GLY A 97 -3.62 -1.72 24.87
N PRO A 98 -2.40 -1.63 25.41
CA PRO A 98 -2.21 -0.97 26.69
C PRO A 98 -2.80 0.45 26.61
N PRO A 99 -3.43 0.95 27.68
CA PRO A 99 -4.12 2.24 27.67
C PRO A 99 -3.18 3.35 27.21
N LEU A 100 -3.62 4.12 26.21
CA LEU A 100 -2.89 5.28 25.71
C LEU A 100 -2.91 6.39 26.77
N THR A 101 -1.93 6.38 27.66
CA THR A 101 -1.67 7.51 28.56
C THR A 101 -0.87 8.56 27.81
N ARG A 102 -1.30 9.84 27.88
CA ARG A 102 -0.51 10.97 27.38
C ARG A 102 0.67 11.17 28.32
N VAL A 103 1.75 10.45 28.08
CA VAL A 103 3.04 10.69 28.74
C VAL A 103 3.91 11.45 27.74
N HIS A 104 4.61 12.47 28.22
CA HIS A 104 5.60 13.18 27.43
C HIS A 104 6.70 12.18 27.04
N MET A 105 6.62 11.64 25.82
CA MET A 105 7.52 10.57 25.39
C MET A 105 8.93 11.14 25.30
N LYS A 106 9.84 10.68 26.17
CA LYS A 106 11.26 11.02 26.05
C LYS A 106 11.82 10.20 24.88
N PRO A 107 12.58 10.81 23.95
CA PRO A 107 13.17 10.08 22.81
C PRO A 107 14.04 8.89 23.25
N GLU A 108 14.59 8.94 24.46
CA GLU A 108 15.35 7.86 25.11
C GLU A 108 14.54 6.56 25.37
N GLU A 109 13.21 6.60 25.29
CA GLU A 109 12.34 5.44 25.52
C GLU A 109 12.07 4.61 24.24
N MET A 110 12.43 5.12 23.05
CA MET A 110 12.27 4.36 21.80
C MET A 110 13.12 3.09 21.77
N ASP A 111 14.33 3.13 22.36
CA ASP A 111 15.22 1.96 22.50
C ASP A 111 14.82 1.00 23.63
N ARG A 112 13.86 1.39 24.47
CA ARG A 112 13.40 0.54 25.58
C ARG A 112 12.25 -0.38 25.20
N ARG A 113 11.72 -0.25 23.98
CA ARG A 113 10.66 -1.11 23.45
C ARG A 113 11.12 -2.58 23.52
N PRO A 114 10.34 -3.48 24.15
CA PRO A 114 10.79 -4.84 24.43
C PRO A 114 11.17 -5.61 23.15
N TRP A 115 10.51 -5.34 22.03
CA TRP A 115 10.84 -5.96 20.74
C TRP A 115 12.17 -5.48 20.16
N VAL A 116 12.59 -4.22 20.40
CA VAL A 116 13.90 -3.69 19.96
C VAL A 116 15.02 -4.40 20.71
N LYS A 117 14.85 -4.66 22.01
CA LYS A 117 15.80 -5.44 22.81
C LYS A 117 15.92 -6.88 22.32
N ILE A 118 14.81 -7.53 21.98
CA ILE A 118 14.79 -8.89 21.41
C ILE A 118 15.50 -8.90 20.05
N TYR A 119 15.20 -7.93 19.18
CA TYR A 119 15.85 -7.80 17.88
C TYR A 119 17.37 -7.61 18.01
N LEU A 120 17.83 -6.70 18.85
CA LEU A 120 19.26 -6.45 19.04
C LEU A 120 20.00 -7.62 19.71
N ARG A 121 19.36 -8.32 20.65
CA ARG A 121 19.98 -9.40 21.42
C ARG A 121 19.98 -10.75 20.72
N ALA A 122 18.93 -11.07 19.98
CA ALA A 122 18.76 -12.38 19.35
C ALA A 122 18.82 -12.30 17.82
N TRP A 123 18.09 -11.37 17.21
CA TRP A 123 17.96 -11.33 15.76
C TRP A 123 19.22 -10.86 15.04
N ARG A 124 19.88 -9.82 15.56
CA ARG A 124 21.12 -9.28 15.00
C ARG A 124 22.28 -10.28 14.97
N PRO A 125 22.62 -11.01 16.05
CA PRO A 125 23.66 -12.02 15.99
C PRO A 125 23.28 -13.20 15.08
N LEU A 126 22.02 -13.65 15.09
CA LEU A 126 21.55 -14.71 14.19
C LEU A 126 21.70 -14.31 12.72
N TRP A 127 21.31 -13.09 12.37
CA TRP A 127 21.46 -12.56 11.02
C TRP A 127 22.92 -12.52 10.56
N ASN A 128 23.82 -12.05 11.42
CA ASN A 128 25.26 -12.02 11.13
C ASN A 128 25.83 -13.45 10.97
N MET A 129 25.38 -14.39 11.80
CA MET A 129 25.81 -15.80 11.71
C MET A 129 25.34 -16.45 10.41
N SER A 130 24.06 -16.24 10.04
CA SER A 130 23.53 -16.74 8.77
C SER A 130 24.23 -16.11 7.58
N ALA A 131 24.47 -14.80 7.60
CA ALA A 131 25.17 -14.10 6.53
C ALA A 131 26.60 -14.64 6.36
N HIS A 132 27.33 -14.88 7.45
CA HIS A 132 28.66 -15.50 7.41
C HIS A 132 28.61 -16.93 6.84
N PHE A 133 27.63 -17.74 7.27
CA PHE A 133 27.51 -19.12 6.80
C PHE A 133 27.23 -19.17 5.28
N PHE A 134 26.31 -18.33 4.79
CA PHE A 134 25.98 -18.27 3.37
C PHE A 134 27.08 -17.65 2.50
N ASN A 135 27.76 -16.61 2.96
CA ASN A 135 28.81 -15.95 2.17
C ASN A 135 30.14 -16.70 2.17
N THR A 136 30.46 -17.46 3.21
CA THR A 136 31.81 -18.05 3.34
C THR A 136 31.73 -19.56 3.25
N CYS A 137 31.05 -20.21 4.20
CA CYS A 137 31.04 -21.68 4.27
C CYS A 137 30.35 -22.34 3.06
N LEU A 138 29.24 -21.76 2.57
CA LEU A 138 28.53 -22.33 1.43
C LEU A 138 29.34 -22.17 0.13
N ILE A 139 29.99 -21.02 -0.06
CA ILE A 139 30.83 -20.76 -1.23
C ILE A 139 32.04 -21.71 -1.23
N ASP A 140 32.73 -21.85 -0.10
CA ASP A 140 33.87 -22.77 0.03
C ASP A 140 33.47 -24.23 -0.22
N PHE A 141 32.31 -24.65 0.29
CA PHE A 141 31.79 -26.00 0.05
C PHE A 141 31.49 -26.23 -1.44
N LEU A 142 30.83 -25.28 -2.11
CA LEU A 142 30.54 -25.39 -3.54
C LEU A 142 31.83 -25.43 -4.36
N LEU A 143 32.82 -24.60 -4.04
CA LEU A 143 34.12 -24.60 -4.70
C LEU A 143 34.85 -25.93 -4.50
N TYR A 144 34.81 -26.49 -3.29
CA TYR A 144 35.43 -27.79 -2.99
C TYR A 144 34.77 -28.92 -3.79
N VAL A 145 33.44 -28.96 -3.84
CA VAL A 145 32.69 -29.95 -4.63
C VAL A 145 32.99 -29.81 -6.13
N LEU A 146 33.05 -28.58 -6.65
CA LEU A 146 33.42 -28.31 -8.04
C LEU A 146 34.84 -28.77 -8.37
N LEU A 147 35.78 -28.53 -7.45
CA LEU A 147 37.18 -28.96 -7.61
C LEU A 147 37.28 -30.49 -7.60
N LEU A 148 36.59 -31.17 -6.68
CA LEU A 148 36.54 -32.63 -6.60
C LEU A 148 35.90 -33.24 -7.85
N GLY A 149 34.79 -32.67 -8.33
CA GLY A 149 34.14 -33.07 -9.58
C GLY A 149 35.03 -32.85 -10.80
N GLY A 150 35.75 -31.72 -10.85
CA GLY A 150 36.73 -31.43 -11.89
C GLY A 150 37.89 -32.44 -11.92
N LEU A 151 38.45 -32.79 -10.75
CA LEU A 151 39.49 -33.81 -10.63
C LEU A 151 38.99 -35.20 -11.03
N TYR A 152 37.75 -35.56 -10.64
CA TYR A 152 37.14 -36.83 -11.02
C TYR A 152 36.95 -36.95 -12.53
N LEU A 153 36.44 -35.88 -13.17
CA LEU A 153 36.30 -35.82 -14.63
C LEU A 153 37.67 -35.93 -15.33
N LEU A 154 38.69 -35.21 -14.85
CA LEU A 154 40.03 -35.26 -15.41
C LEU A 154 40.68 -36.66 -15.28
N GLY A 155 40.46 -37.32 -14.14
CA GLY A 155 40.95 -38.68 -13.88
C GLY A 155 40.21 -39.75 -14.67
N SER A 156 38.93 -39.55 -14.97
CA SER A 156 38.15 -40.46 -15.83
C SER A 156 38.48 -40.34 -17.31
N SER A 157 39.10 -39.23 -17.72
CA SER A 157 39.51 -38.94 -19.10
C SER A 157 40.92 -39.46 -19.44
N SER A 158 41.72 -39.85 -18.43
CA SER A 158 43.13 -40.22 -18.58
C SER A 158 43.40 -41.73 -18.42
N GLY A 159 42.35 -42.54 -18.27
CA GLY A 159 42.38 -44.01 -18.33
C GLY A 159 41.62 -44.51 -19.55
#